data_AF-A0A9N8DN14-F1
#
_entry.id   AF-A0A9N8DN14-F1
#
_cell.length_a   1.000
_cell.length_b   1.000
_cell.length_c   1.000
_cell.angle_alpha   90.00
_cell.angle_beta   90.00
_cell.angle_gamma   90.00
#
_symmetry.space_group_name_H-M   'P 1'
#
loop_
_entity.id
_entity.type
_entity.pdbx_description
1 polymer ?
#
loop_
_entity_poly.entity_id
_entity_poly.type
_entity_poly.pdbx_seq_one_letter_code
_entity_poly.pdbx_strand_id
1 'polypeptide(L)'
;MEQRDCAECNKPLPRSQYSKNQWRKGPGGRCSNCVNSGSNNQKVNNDGNHLKQIQQQRKQYSGPPTPLSLDPRPQMDVPGFEGALTVCTDWPQTRKGEPPAAQSAVFMPLLACVIGPVEGHCNAEQLEVAQQWWALALPAWPRWVESLRQAGVAAQREQLIKAAKGHPNPLIHNAKGHGTIPHFKGKMQVDALEKDPMVALEVYACVTCLYSQAALAATPSENDQ
;
A
#
# COMPACT_ATOMS: atom_id res chain seq x y z
N MET A 1 16.19 -26.40 31.76
CA MET A 1 16.32 -25.68 30.46
C MET A 1 15.25 -26.23 29.54
N GLU A 2 14.37 -25.39 28.99
CA GLU A 2 13.32 -25.83 28.07
C GLU A 2 13.95 -26.23 26.71
N GLN A 3 13.72 -27.47 26.26
CA GLN A 3 14.19 -28.01 24.98
C GLN A 3 12.99 -28.46 24.14
N ARG A 4 13.16 -28.46 22.81
CA ARG A 4 12.14 -28.92 21.85
C ARG A 4 12.77 -29.68 20.69
N ASP A 5 12.03 -30.66 20.18
CA ASP A 5 12.44 -31.45 19.03
C ASP A 5 12.27 -30.68 17.73
N CYS A 6 13.33 -30.66 16.92
CA CYS A 6 13.30 -30.08 15.59
C CYS A 6 12.50 -30.99 14.65
N ALA A 7 11.53 -30.43 13.93
CA ALA A 7 10.66 -31.19 13.04
C ALA A 7 11.35 -31.87 11.85
N GLU A 8 12.61 -31.53 11.55
CA GLU A 8 13.34 -32.10 10.41
C GLU A 8 14.46 -33.03 10.82
N CYS A 9 15.26 -32.67 11.83
CA CYS A 9 16.35 -33.54 12.30
C CYS A 9 15.97 -34.39 13.52
N ASN A 10 14.77 -34.21 14.08
CA ASN A 10 14.26 -34.92 15.25
C ASN A 10 15.20 -34.91 16.46
N LYS A 11 16.00 -33.85 16.62
CA LYS A 11 16.91 -33.68 17.76
C LYS A 11 16.29 -32.76 18.82
N PRO A 12 16.39 -33.09 20.12
CA PRO A 12 16.04 -32.18 21.20
C PRO A 12 17.06 -31.06 21.26
N LEU A 13 16.61 -29.83 21.05
CA LEU A 13 17.48 -28.66 20.96
C LEU A 13 17.04 -27.55 21.94
N PRO A 14 17.98 -26.78 22.49
CA PRO A 14 17.66 -25.68 23.40
C PRO A 14 17.02 -24.50 22.64
N ARG A 15 16.32 -23.63 23.38
CA ARG A 15 15.68 -22.40 22.89
C ARG A 15 16.54 -21.59 21.91
N SER A 16 17.85 -21.47 22.15
CA SER A 16 18.78 -20.68 21.34
C SER A 16 18.90 -21.15 19.88
N GLN A 17 18.52 -22.40 19.59
CA GLN A 17 18.57 -23.00 18.25
C GLN A 17 17.32 -22.71 17.40
N TYR A 18 16.44 -21.82 17.86
CA TYR A 18 15.22 -21.40 17.17
C TYR A 18 15.10 -19.88 17.11
N SER A 19 14.53 -19.34 16.04
CA SER A 19 14.12 -17.93 16.02
C SER A 19 12.97 -17.66 17.00
N LYS A 20 12.78 -16.39 17.38
CA LYS A 20 11.68 -15.95 18.26
C LYS A 20 10.30 -16.36 17.75
N ASN A 21 10.10 -16.27 16.44
CA ASN A 21 8.83 -16.65 15.80
C ASN A 21 8.63 -18.17 15.75
N GLN A 22 9.68 -18.94 15.51
CA GLN A 22 9.61 -20.42 15.51
C GLN A 22 9.28 -20.96 16.90
N TRP A 23 9.92 -20.42 17.94
CA TRP A 23 9.64 -20.86 19.31
C TRP A 23 8.22 -20.54 19.75
N ARG A 24 7.70 -19.37 19.37
CA ARG A 24 6.33 -18.95 19.72
C ARG A 24 5.25 -19.83 19.08
N LYS A 25 5.53 -20.44 17.92
CA LYS A 25 4.57 -21.29 17.19
C LYS A 25 4.35 -22.69 17.81
N GLY A 26 5.10 -23.07 18.84
CA GLY A 26 4.94 -24.36 19.50
C GLY A 26 5.77 -25.49 18.85
N PRO A 27 5.42 -26.77 19.14
CA PRO A 27 6.10 -27.93 18.55
C PRO A 27 5.89 -27.97 17.02
N GLY A 28 6.88 -28.48 16.28
CA GLY A 28 6.86 -28.52 14.80
C GLY A 28 7.78 -27.49 14.10
N GLY A 29 8.57 -26.73 14.86
CA GLY A 29 9.56 -25.80 14.30
C GLY A 29 10.83 -26.50 13.78
N ARG A 30 11.40 -26.00 12.67
CA ARG A 30 12.75 -26.37 12.20
C ARG A 30 13.81 -25.55 12.95
N CYS A 31 14.91 -26.17 13.36
CA CYS A 31 16.01 -25.46 14.01
C CYS A 31 16.81 -24.62 13.01
N SER A 32 17.57 -23.64 13.51
CA SER A 32 18.37 -22.72 12.67
C SER A 32 19.30 -23.44 11.69
N ASN A 33 19.91 -24.56 12.11
CA ASN A 33 20.78 -25.35 11.24
C ASN A 33 20.00 -26.00 10.09
N CYS A 34 18.85 -26.61 10.39
CA CYS A 34 17.98 -27.22 9.39
C CYS A 34 17.43 -26.21 8.36
N VAL A 35 17.07 -25.00 8.83
CA VAL A 35 16.64 -23.90 7.95
C VAL A 35 17.79 -23.45 7.03
N ASN A 36 19.00 -23.33 7.57
CA ASN A 36 20.15 -22.87 6.79
C ASN A 36 20.67 -23.97 5.83
N SER A 37 20.63 -25.24 6.24
CA SER A 37 21.06 -26.38 5.43
C SER A 37 20.11 -26.66 4.26
N GLY A 38 18.81 -26.42 4.42
CA GLY A 38 17.83 -26.51 3.31
C GLY A 38 18.07 -25.49 2.19
N SER A 39 18.96 -24.52 2.39
CA SER A 39 19.29 -23.47 1.41
C SER A 39 20.54 -23.78 0.58
N ASN A 40 21.23 -24.90 0.81
CA ASN A 40 22.59 -25.15 0.28
C ASN A 40 22.72 -26.26 -0.78
N ASN A 41 21.64 -26.91 -1.23
CA ASN A 41 21.67 -27.86 -2.35
C ASN A 41 21.12 -27.25 -3.64
N GLN A 42 21.83 -26.27 -4.19
CA GLN A 42 21.96 -25.99 -5.63
C GLN A 42 23.02 -24.89 -5.81
N LYS A 43 24.28 -25.29 -5.94
CA LYS A 43 25.36 -24.44 -6.43
C LYS A 43 26.27 -25.27 -7.33
N VAL A 44 26.03 -25.17 -8.64
CA VAL A 44 27.03 -25.43 -9.67
C VAL A 44 27.09 -24.19 -10.57
N ASN A 45 28.17 -23.43 -10.34
CA ASN A 45 28.97 -22.55 -11.19
C ASN A 45 28.37 -21.46 -12.11
N ASN A 46 29.08 -20.32 -12.05
CA ASN A 46 29.29 -19.26 -13.05
C ASN A 46 28.10 -18.39 -13.47
N ASP A 47 27.93 -17.26 -12.78
CA ASP A 47 28.24 -15.93 -13.31
C ASP A 47 27.72 -14.85 -12.35
N GLY A 48 28.64 -14.32 -11.55
CA GLY A 48 28.38 -13.26 -10.60
C GLY A 48 28.28 -11.91 -11.29
N ASN A 49 27.08 -11.49 -11.65
CA ASN A 49 26.59 -10.11 -11.38
C ASN A 49 25.18 -9.81 -11.92
N HIS A 50 24.51 -10.71 -12.64
CA HIS A 50 23.26 -10.33 -13.33
C HIS A 50 21.95 -10.68 -12.60
N LEU A 51 21.95 -11.54 -11.58
CA LEU A 51 20.71 -12.10 -11.02
C LEU A 51 20.04 -11.33 -9.87
N LYS A 52 20.72 -10.38 -9.22
CA LYS A 52 20.08 -9.56 -8.16
C LYS A 52 19.20 -8.42 -8.73
N GLN A 53 19.31 -8.12 -10.03
CA GLN A 53 18.36 -7.26 -10.74
C GLN A 53 17.12 -8.03 -11.26
N ILE A 54 17.16 -9.36 -11.34
CA ILE A 54 16.10 -10.16 -11.98
C ILE A 54 14.96 -10.51 -10.99
N GLN A 55 15.21 -10.58 -9.67
CA GLN A 55 14.14 -10.87 -8.69
C GLN A 55 13.28 -9.67 -8.27
N GLN A 56 13.69 -8.42 -8.57
CA GLN A 56 12.86 -7.24 -8.35
C GLN A 56 11.99 -6.87 -9.57
N GLN A 57 12.21 -7.50 -10.73
CA GLN A 57 11.31 -7.41 -11.89
C GLN A 57 10.25 -8.53 -11.84
N ARG A 58 9.40 -8.53 -10.80
CA ARG A 58 8.16 -9.32 -10.87
C ARG A 58 7.24 -8.65 -11.89
N LYS A 59 7.22 -9.24 -13.09
CA LYS A 59 6.28 -9.05 -14.22
C LYS A 59 5.40 -7.82 -14.05
N GLN A 60 5.87 -6.68 -14.58
CA GLN A 60 4.94 -5.62 -15.00
C GLN A 60 3.78 -6.31 -15.72
N TYR A 61 2.56 -6.03 -15.26
CA TYR A 61 1.38 -6.61 -15.85
C TYR A 61 1.40 -6.33 -17.36
N SER A 62 1.55 -7.38 -18.16
CA SER A 62 1.66 -7.29 -19.61
C SER A 62 0.33 -7.52 -20.32
N GLY A 63 -0.76 -7.61 -19.56
CA GLY A 63 -2.12 -7.75 -20.10
C GLY A 63 -2.73 -6.38 -20.42
N PRO A 64 -3.89 -6.37 -21.12
CA PRO A 64 -4.63 -5.14 -21.35
C PRO A 64 -5.10 -4.53 -20.02
N PRO A 65 -5.01 -3.20 -19.83
CA PRO A 65 -5.49 -2.56 -18.61
C PRO A 65 -6.92 -2.98 -18.27
N THR A 66 -7.22 -3.18 -16.99
CA THR A 66 -8.60 -3.47 -16.57
C THR A 66 -9.49 -2.29 -16.92
N PRO A 67 -10.71 -2.51 -17.47
CA PRO A 67 -11.64 -1.42 -17.72
C PRO A 67 -11.89 -0.62 -16.43
N LEU A 68 -11.81 0.71 -16.52
CA LEU A 68 -12.19 1.61 -15.45
C LEU A 68 -13.57 2.18 -15.77
N SER A 69 -14.45 2.21 -14.78
CA SER A 69 -15.62 3.10 -14.82
C SER A 69 -15.16 4.48 -14.37
N LEU A 70 -15.51 5.48 -15.17
CA LEU A 70 -15.33 6.90 -14.87
C LEU A 70 -16.70 7.58 -14.70
N ASP A 71 -17.70 6.81 -14.28
CA ASP A 71 -19.03 7.31 -14.02
C ASP A 71 -19.08 8.07 -12.69
N PRO A 72 -19.99 9.05 -12.54
CA PRO A 72 -20.22 9.71 -11.27
C PRO A 72 -20.49 8.69 -10.15
N ARG A 73 -19.76 8.83 -9.04
CA ARG A 73 -19.87 7.93 -7.90
C ARG A 73 -20.79 8.54 -6.84
N PRO A 74 -21.61 7.73 -6.14
CA PRO A 74 -22.46 8.24 -5.06
C PRO A 74 -21.61 8.89 -3.98
N GLN A 75 -21.98 10.12 -3.58
CA GLN A 75 -21.22 10.93 -2.62
C GLN A 75 -21.96 11.06 -1.29
N MET A 76 -21.21 11.34 -0.23
CA MET A 76 -21.72 11.76 1.08
C MET A 76 -20.83 12.84 1.69
N ASP A 77 -21.40 13.65 2.56
CA ASP A 77 -20.64 14.63 3.35
C ASP A 77 -19.68 13.96 4.33
N VAL A 78 -18.52 14.57 4.50
CA VAL A 78 -17.56 14.21 5.55
C VAL A 78 -17.98 14.88 6.86
N PRO A 79 -18.17 14.12 7.96
CA PRO A 79 -18.53 14.70 9.24
C PRO A 79 -17.54 15.78 9.70
N GLY A 80 -18.06 16.94 10.09
CA GLY A 80 -17.30 18.13 10.47
C GLY A 80 -16.85 19.02 9.29
N PHE A 81 -17.20 18.65 8.06
CA PHE A 81 -16.92 19.40 6.82
C PHE A 81 -18.16 19.45 5.91
N GLU A 82 -19.36 19.45 6.50
CA GLU A 82 -20.62 19.36 5.78
C GLU A 82 -20.75 20.46 4.71
N GLY A 83 -21.11 20.06 3.47
CA GLY A 83 -21.23 20.98 2.34
C GLY A 83 -19.89 21.50 1.78
N ALA A 84 -18.76 21.20 2.41
CA ALA A 84 -17.43 21.59 1.96
C ALA A 84 -16.61 20.40 1.45
N LEU A 85 -16.79 19.21 2.03
CA LEU A 85 -16.02 18.02 1.69
C LEU A 85 -16.91 16.79 1.59
N THR A 86 -16.76 16.05 0.48
CA THR A 86 -17.48 14.81 0.26
C THR A 86 -16.54 13.67 -0.10
N VAL A 87 -17.00 12.43 0.13
CA VAL A 87 -16.33 11.20 -0.29
C VAL A 87 -17.33 10.25 -0.93
N CYS A 88 -16.84 9.37 -1.82
CA CYS A 88 -17.69 8.34 -2.39
C CYS A 88 -18.10 7.28 -1.35
N THR A 89 -19.32 6.77 -1.46
CA THR A 89 -19.87 5.75 -0.53
C THR A 89 -19.54 4.31 -0.96
N ASP A 90 -19.20 4.09 -2.24
CA ASP A 90 -18.93 2.79 -2.85
C ASP A 90 -17.44 2.43 -2.85
N TRP A 91 -16.70 2.90 -1.85
CA TRP A 91 -15.25 2.73 -1.77
C TRP A 91 -14.81 1.24 -1.80
N PRO A 92 -13.71 0.89 -2.50
CA PRO A 92 -13.23 -0.48 -2.56
C PRO A 92 -12.92 -1.06 -1.17
N GLN A 93 -13.58 -2.18 -0.84
CA GLN A 93 -13.35 -2.94 0.40
C GLN A 93 -12.36 -4.09 0.16
N THR A 94 -11.66 -4.52 1.21
CA THR A 94 -10.86 -5.75 1.17
C THR A 94 -11.77 -6.98 1.12
N ARG A 95 -11.19 -8.16 0.88
CA ARG A 95 -11.90 -9.44 0.92
C ARG A 95 -12.63 -9.72 2.24
N LYS A 96 -12.30 -9.01 3.32
CA LYS A 96 -12.95 -9.15 4.63
C LYS A 96 -14.10 -8.17 4.83
N GLY A 97 -14.47 -7.36 3.84
CA GLY A 97 -15.37 -6.22 4.01
C GLY A 97 -14.72 -5.05 4.77
N GLU A 98 -13.54 -5.29 5.38
CA GLU A 98 -12.74 -4.25 6.00
C GLU A 98 -12.23 -3.30 4.92
N PRO A 99 -12.24 -1.99 5.15
CA PRO A 99 -11.58 -1.03 4.28
C PRO A 99 -10.07 -1.34 4.24
N PRO A 100 -9.37 -1.12 3.10
CA PRO A 100 -7.95 -1.47 2.98
C PRO A 100 -7.10 -0.81 4.07
N ALA A 101 -5.87 -1.28 4.28
CA ALA A 101 -4.87 -0.48 5.00
C ALA A 101 -4.55 0.76 4.12
N ALA A 102 -5.43 1.74 4.17
CA ALA A 102 -5.87 2.64 3.09
C ALA A 102 -5.39 4.07 3.24
N GLN A 103 -4.70 4.43 4.33
CA GLN A 103 -3.94 5.68 4.34
C GLN A 103 -2.96 5.67 3.16
N SER A 104 -2.14 4.61 2.99
CA SER A 104 -1.24 4.53 1.84
C SER A 104 -1.98 4.35 0.50
N ALA A 105 -3.18 3.77 0.49
CA ALA A 105 -3.98 3.62 -0.73
C ALA A 105 -4.46 4.97 -1.28
N VAL A 106 -4.63 5.98 -0.42
CA VAL A 106 -4.98 7.36 -0.80
C VAL A 106 -3.72 8.22 -0.93
N PHE A 107 -2.79 8.12 0.02
CA PHE A 107 -1.65 9.04 0.12
C PHE A 107 -0.64 8.78 -0.98
N MET A 108 -0.39 7.51 -1.35
CA MET A 108 0.57 7.20 -2.38
C MET A 108 0.12 7.70 -3.76
N PRO A 109 -1.11 7.44 -4.23
CA PRO A 109 -1.59 8.02 -5.47
C PRO A 109 -1.67 9.55 -5.43
N LEU A 110 -2.01 10.15 -4.28
CA LEU A 110 -2.00 11.60 -4.12
C LEU A 110 -0.59 12.17 -4.35
N LEU A 111 0.41 11.63 -3.65
CA LEU A 111 1.80 12.03 -3.83
C LEU A 111 2.30 11.74 -5.26
N ALA A 112 1.83 10.67 -5.90
CA ALA A 112 2.11 10.38 -7.31
C ALA A 112 1.67 11.51 -8.22
N CYS A 113 0.42 11.94 -8.05
CA CYS A 113 -0.16 13.03 -8.83
C CYS A 113 0.57 14.34 -8.56
N VAL A 114 1.02 14.57 -7.32
CA VAL A 114 1.80 15.77 -6.95
C VAL A 114 3.18 15.80 -7.61
N ILE A 115 3.96 14.72 -7.51
CA ILE A 115 5.36 14.69 -7.96
C ILE A 115 5.52 14.36 -9.46
N GLY A 116 4.47 13.87 -10.12
CA GLY A 116 4.47 13.56 -11.54
C GLY A 116 5.05 12.18 -11.88
N PRO A 117 5.27 11.90 -13.19
CA PRO A 117 5.66 10.58 -13.69
C PRO A 117 6.92 10.03 -13.01
N VAL A 118 6.94 8.71 -12.80
CA VAL A 118 8.06 8.00 -12.19
C VAL A 118 8.48 6.84 -13.09
N GLU A 119 9.70 6.92 -13.62
CA GLU A 119 10.26 5.90 -14.51
C GLU A 119 10.17 4.50 -13.89
N GLY A 120 9.75 3.51 -14.69
CA GLY A 120 9.53 2.13 -14.25
C GLY A 120 8.26 1.90 -13.44
N HIS A 121 7.52 2.95 -13.07
CA HIS A 121 6.34 2.87 -12.20
C HIS A 121 5.06 3.41 -12.85
N CYS A 122 5.07 4.67 -13.30
CA CYS A 122 3.93 5.31 -13.95
C CYS A 122 4.38 6.39 -14.95
N ASN A 123 3.63 6.51 -16.05
CA ASN A 123 3.78 7.58 -17.04
C ASN A 123 2.74 8.70 -16.82
N ALA A 124 2.79 9.74 -17.66
CA ALA A 124 1.87 10.87 -17.57
C ALA A 124 0.40 10.49 -17.81
N GLU A 125 0.13 9.67 -18.82
CA GLU A 125 -1.23 9.21 -19.15
C GLU A 125 -1.87 8.43 -18.00
N GLN A 126 -1.10 7.52 -17.36
CA GLN A 126 -1.56 6.75 -16.21
C GLN A 126 -1.88 7.66 -15.00
N LEU A 127 -1.09 8.71 -14.80
CA LEU A 127 -1.37 9.69 -13.75
C LEU A 127 -2.57 10.57 -14.06
N GLU A 128 -2.83 10.88 -15.33
CA GLU A 128 -4.03 11.61 -15.73
C GLU A 128 -5.29 10.78 -15.50
N VAL A 129 -5.28 9.51 -15.91
CA VAL A 129 -6.36 8.55 -15.64
C VAL A 129 -6.58 8.39 -14.13
N ALA A 130 -5.49 8.26 -13.35
CA ALA A 130 -5.58 8.22 -11.90
C ALA A 130 -6.21 9.49 -11.33
N GLN A 131 -5.79 10.68 -11.76
CA GLN A 131 -6.39 11.94 -11.31
C GLN A 131 -7.90 12.00 -11.56
N GLN A 132 -8.35 11.61 -12.75
CA GLN A 132 -9.77 11.58 -13.09
C GLN A 132 -10.54 10.61 -12.19
N TRP A 133 -10.03 9.37 -12.05
CA TRP A 133 -10.65 8.36 -11.20
C TRP A 133 -10.74 8.80 -9.73
N TRP A 134 -9.66 9.38 -9.21
CA TRP A 134 -9.59 9.85 -7.84
C TRP A 134 -10.47 11.08 -7.59
N ALA A 135 -10.63 11.98 -8.55
CA ALA A 135 -11.53 13.12 -8.44
C ALA A 135 -13.00 12.69 -8.36
N LEU A 136 -13.38 11.56 -8.98
CA LEU A 136 -14.73 10.99 -8.83
C LEU A 136 -14.94 10.38 -7.44
N ALA A 137 -13.89 9.83 -6.84
CA ALA A 137 -13.95 9.25 -5.49
C ALA A 137 -13.89 10.31 -4.39
N LEU A 138 -13.09 11.36 -4.61
CA LEU A 138 -12.76 12.43 -3.67
C LEU A 138 -12.78 13.76 -4.46
N PRO A 139 -13.91 14.49 -4.53
CA PRO A 139 -14.01 15.69 -5.35
C PRO A 139 -13.00 16.80 -5.02
N ALA A 140 -12.48 16.84 -3.79
CA ALA A 140 -11.42 17.78 -3.40
C ALA A 140 -10.02 17.42 -3.95
N TRP A 141 -9.85 16.24 -4.56
CA TRP A 141 -8.56 15.73 -5.02
C TRP A 141 -7.77 16.69 -5.93
N PRO A 142 -8.35 17.30 -6.97
CA PRO A 142 -7.59 18.21 -7.84
C PRO A 142 -7.05 19.41 -7.07
N ARG A 143 -7.84 19.94 -6.13
CA ARG A 143 -7.42 21.05 -5.25
C ARG A 143 -6.26 20.62 -4.37
N TRP A 144 -6.33 19.45 -3.75
CA TRP A 144 -5.24 18.94 -2.90
C TRP A 144 -3.92 18.77 -3.66
N VAL A 145 -3.98 18.21 -4.87
CA VAL A 145 -2.80 18.04 -5.72
C VAL A 145 -2.14 19.39 -5.99
N GLU A 146 -2.92 20.40 -6.37
CA GLU A 146 -2.42 21.73 -6.68
C GLU A 146 -1.86 22.43 -5.44
N SER A 147 -2.58 22.41 -4.33
CA SER A 147 -2.13 22.95 -3.04
C SER A 147 -0.79 22.36 -2.59
N LEU A 148 -0.61 21.03 -2.67
CA LEU A 148 0.64 20.38 -2.30
C LEU A 148 1.79 20.72 -3.27
N ARG A 149 1.51 20.91 -4.56
CA ARG A 149 2.52 21.40 -5.52
C ARG A 149 2.97 22.81 -5.17
N GLN A 150 2.02 23.71 -4.87
CA GLN A 150 2.30 25.08 -4.45
C GLN A 150 3.07 25.12 -3.12
N ALA A 151 2.80 24.19 -2.20
CA ALA A 151 3.55 24.02 -0.96
C ALA A 151 4.96 23.43 -1.15
N GLY A 152 5.38 23.15 -2.38
CA GLY A 152 6.73 22.73 -2.73
C GLY A 152 7.00 21.22 -2.61
N VAL A 153 5.96 20.39 -2.46
CA VAL A 153 6.14 18.93 -2.35
C VAL A 153 6.75 18.33 -3.62
N ALA A 154 6.43 18.88 -4.80
CA ALA A 154 7.01 18.43 -6.08
C ALA A 154 8.55 18.53 -6.09
N ALA A 155 9.13 19.51 -5.39
CA ALA A 155 10.59 19.65 -5.28
C ALA A 155 11.25 18.51 -4.48
N GLN A 156 10.48 17.75 -3.70
CA GLN A 156 10.98 16.59 -2.93
C GLN A 156 11.00 15.29 -3.76
N ARG A 157 10.61 15.34 -5.03
CA ARG A 157 10.49 14.17 -5.92
C ARG A 157 11.71 13.23 -5.86
N GLU A 158 12.90 13.78 -6.07
CA GLU A 158 14.12 12.96 -6.10
C GLU A 158 14.41 12.30 -4.75
N GLN A 159 14.20 13.03 -3.66
CA GLN A 159 14.38 12.52 -2.31
C GLN A 159 13.39 11.38 -2.00
N LEU A 160 12.11 11.55 -2.37
CA LEU A 160 11.06 10.56 -2.18
C LEU A 160 11.36 9.28 -2.95
N ILE A 161 11.70 9.40 -4.25
CA ILE A 161 12.01 8.25 -5.11
C ILE A 161 13.25 7.52 -4.61
N LYS A 162 14.34 8.25 -4.30
CA LYS A 162 15.60 7.64 -3.82
C LYS A 162 15.43 6.91 -2.49
N ALA A 163 14.55 7.40 -1.61
CA ALA A 163 14.30 6.81 -0.30
C ALA A 163 13.23 5.71 -0.32
N ALA A 164 12.53 5.52 -1.45
CA ALA A 164 11.46 4.55 -1.59
C ALA A 164 11.95 3.12 -1.36
N LYS A 165 11.18 2.35 -0.59
CA LYS A 165 11.49 0.96 -0.24
C LYS A 165 10.20 0.18 -0.05
N GLY A 166 10.20 -1.09 -0.46
CA GLY A 166 9.06 -1.98 -0.30
C GLY A 166 8.34 -2.25 -1.61
N HIS A 167 7.12 -2.78 -1.51
CA HIS A 167 6.32 -3.15 -2.68
C HIS A 167 5.62 -1.93 -3.27
N PRO A 168 5.69 -1.71 -4.60
CA PRO A 168 4.99 -0.62 -5.25
C PRO A 168 3.49 -0.66 -4.97
N ASN A 169 2.89 0.52 -4.85
CA ASN A 169 1.45 0.67 -4.64
C ASN A 169 0.79 0.92 -6.00
N PRO A 170 -0.37 0.30 -6.28
CA PRO A 170 -1.11 0.64 -7.49
C PRO A 170 -1.58 2.10 -7.42
N LEU A 171 -1.65 2.79 -8.55
CA LEU A 171 -2.22 4.15 -8.61
C LEU A 171 -3.72 4.15 -8.34
N ILE A 172 -4.44 3.12 -8.80
CA ILE A 172 -5.86 2.90 -8.55
C ILE A 172 -6.03 1.52 -7.92
N HIS A 173 -6.73 1.45 -6.79
CA HIS A 173 -6.91 0.18 -6.08
C HIS A 173 -7.64 -0.85 -6.95
N ASN A 174 -7.16 -2.09 -6.95
CA ASN A 174 -7.67 -3.21 -7.76
C ASN A 174 -7.66 -3.04 -9.29
N ALA A 175 -7.15 -1.93 -9.84
CA ALA A 175 -7.07 -1.71 -11.28
C ALA A 175 -5.69 -2.12 -11.82
N LYS A 176 -5.63 -3.19 -12.61
CA LYS A 176 -4.37 -3.70 -13.19
C LYS A 176 -4.04 -2.92 -14.47
N GLY A 177 -2.76 -2.66 -14.71
CA GLY A 177 -2.27 -1.97 -15.91
C GLY A 177 -2.33 -0.44 -15.85
N HIS A 178 -2.84 0.13 -14.76
CA HIS A 178 -2.98 1.59 -14.56
C HIS A 178 -1.80 2.23 -13.81
N GLY A 179 -0.62 1.65 -13.96
CA GLY A 179 0.59 2.14 -13.31
C GLY A 179 0.68 1.84 -11.81
N THR A 180 1.85 2.12 -11.27
CA THR A 180 2.18 1.98 -9.84
C THR A 180 2.97 3.20 -9.38
N ILE A 181 3.24 3.27 -8.09
CA ILE A 181 4.18 4.22 -7.50
C ILE A 181 5.11 3.50 -6.50
N PRO A 182 6.39 3.90 -6.37
CA PRO A 182 7.23 3.39 -5.31
C PRO A 182 6.59 3.57 -3.93
N HIS A 183 6.85 2.64 -3.01
CA HIS A 183 6.40 2.79 -1.64
C HIS A 183 7.32 3.77 -0.89
N PHE A 184 6.78 4.93 -0.54
CA PHE A 184 7.45 5.91 0.31
C PHE A 184 7.34 5.54 1.79
N LYS A 185 8.34 5.92 2.59
CA LYS A 185 8.27 5.66 4.04
C LYS A 185 7.15 6.50 4.66
N GLY A 186 6.42 5.93 5.62
CA GLY A 186 5.30 6.63 6.30
C GLY A 186 5.66 8.03 6.79
N LYS A 187 6.81 8.18 7.46
CA LYS A 187 7.29 9.50 7.90
C LYS A 187 7.40 10.51 6.75
N MET A 188 7.92 10.11 5.59
CA MET A 188 8.07 11.01 4.45
C MET A 188 6.72 11.36 3.80
N GLN A 189 5.76 10.44 3.84
CA GLN A 189 4.40 10.72 3.36
C GLN A 189 3.74 11.80 4.24
N VAL A 190 3.86 11.64 5.56
CA VAL A 190 3.33 12.61 6.54
C VAL A 190 4.04 13.96 6.39
N ASP A 191 5.38 13.98 6.39
CA ASP A 191 6.19 15.20 6.21
C ASP A 191 5.84 15.97 4.91
N ALA A 192 5.47 15.24 3.85
CA ALA A 192 5.05 15.84 2.58
C ALA A 192 3.62 16.39 2.63
N LEU A 193 2.66 15.66 3.22
CA LEU A 193 1.28 16.11 3.38
C LEU A 193 1.19 17.33 4.29
N GLU A 194 1.92 17.34 5.39
CA GLU A 194 1.92 18.43 6.37
C GLU A 194 2.56 19.73 5.85
N LYS A 195 3.10 19.74 4.62
CA LYS A 195 3.46 21.00 3.93
C LYS A 195 2.24 21.87 3.66
N ASP A 196 1.06 21.27 3.52
CA ASP A 196 -0.22 21.96 3.56
C ASP A 196 -1.09 21.32 4.66
N PRO A 197 -1.13 21.92 5.87
CA PRO A 197 -1.89 21.38 6.99
C PRO A 197 -3.39 21.22 6.71
N MET A 198 -3.96 22.07 5.85
CA MET A 198 -5.39 21.98 5.51
C MET A 198 -5.64 20.75 4.65
N VAL A 199 -4.80 20.52 3.63
CA VAL A 199 -4.89 19.30 2.81
C VAL A 199 -4.70 18.06 3.67
N ALA A 200 -3.72 18.06 4.58
CA ALA A 200 -3.50 16.93 5.49
C ALA A 200 -4.76 16.64 6.31
N LEU A 201 -5.34 17.66 6.95
CA LEU A 201 -6.57 17.53 7.76
C LEU A 201 -7.73 16.95 6.95
N GLU A 202 -8.02 17.50 5.78
CA GLU A 202 -9.13 17.06 4.92
C GLU A 202 -8.93 15.63 4.42
N VAL A 203 -7.71 15.28 4.00
CA VAL A 203 -7.36 13.93 3.57
C VAL A 203 -7.57 12.93 4.71
N TYR A 204 -7.12 13.26 5.93
CA TYR A 204 -7.36 12.42 7.10
C TYR A 204 -8.84 12.29 7.44
N ALA A 205 -9.62 13.36 7.33
CA ALA A 205 -11.06 13.37 7.58
C ALA A 205 -11.81 12.48 6.56
N CYS A 206 -11.52 12.64 5.26
CA CYS A 206 -12.06 11.79 4.20
C CYS A 206 -11.75 10.30 4.44
N VAL A 207 -10.48 10.00 4.70
CA VAL A 207 -10.03 8.64 4.96
C VAL A 207 -10.75 8.07 6.17
N THR A 208 -10.85 8.82 7.27
CA THR A 208 -11.58 8.40 8.49
C THR A 208 -13.06 8.18 8.22
N CYS A 209 -13.71 9.06 7.45
CA CYS A 209 -15.12 8.92 7.06
C CYS A 209 -15.36 7.61 6.29
N LEU A 210 -14.53 7.32 5.29
CA LEU A 210 -14.55 6.08 4.53
C LEU A 210 -14.40 4.84 5.44
N TYR A 211 -13.56 4.95 6.46
CA TYR A 211 -13.31 3.89 7.42
C TYR A 211 -14.47 3.63 8.38
N SER A 212 -15.03 4.69 8.94
CA SER A 212 -16.12 4.61 9.91
C SER A 212 -17.38 4.01 9.29
N GLN A 213 -17.69 4.33 8.03
CA GLN A 213 -18.84 3.76 7.33
C GLN A 213 -18.70 2.25 7.10
N ALA A 214 -17.52 1.77 6.71
CA ALA A 214 -17.32 0.33 6.55
C ALA A 214 -17.45 -0.43 7.87
N ALA A 215 -17.05 0.18 9.00
CA ALA A 215 -17.27 -0.41 10.32
C ALA A 215 -18.76 -0.46 10.70
N LEU A 216 -19.53 0.59 10.37
CA LEU A 216 -20.98 0.66 10.61
C LEU A 216 -21.76 -0.32 9.70
N ALA A 217 -21.35 -0.49 8.45
CA ALA A 217 -21.98 -1.44 7.53
C ALA A 217 -21.67 -2.92 7.86
N ALA A 218 -20.56 -3.18 8.58
CA ALA A 218 -20.17 -4.53 9.00
C ALA A 218 -20.78 -4.98 10.33
N THR A 219 -21.49 -4.11 11.04
CA THR A 219 -22.22 -4.48 12.26
C THR A 219 -23.61 -5.01 11.87
N PRO A 220 -23.92 -6.30 12.08
CA PRO A 220 -25.26 -6.80 11.81
C PRO A 220 -26.25 -6.05 12.69
N SER A 221 -27.33 -5.55 12.08
CA SER A 221 -28.43 -4.89 12.79
C SER A 221 -29.05 -5.88 13.77
N GLU A 222 -28.82 -5.71 15.07
CA GLU A 222 -29.47 -6.45 16.15
C GLU A 222 -30.97 -6.11 16.31
N ASN A 223 -31.62 -5.53 15.30
CA ASN A 223 -33.01 -5.06 15.36
C ASN A 223 -33.89 -5.58 14.22
N ASP A 224 -33.71 -6.83 13.81
CA ASP A 224 -34.80 -7.60 13.20
C ASP A 224 -35.16 -8.76 14.14
N GLN A 225 -35.97 -8.44 15.16
CA GLN A 225 -36.79 -9.40 15.91
C GLN A 225 -38.21 -9.39 15.36
#